data_AF-A0A815T6G5-F1
#
_entry.id   AF-A0A815T6G5-F1
#
_cell.length_a   1.000
_cell.length_b   1.000
_cell.length_c   1.000
_cell.angle_alpha   90.00
_cell.angle_beta   90.00
_cell.angle_gamma   90.00
#
_symmetry.space_group_name_H-M   'P 1'
#
loop_
_entity.id
_entity.type
_entity.pdbx_description
1 polymer ?
#
loop_
_entity_poly.entity_id
_entity_poly.type
_entity_poly.pdbx_seq_one_letter_code
_entity_poly.pdbx_strand_id
1 'polypeptide(L)'
;MTISYSIRFWLLLIPLIPSIIVSIFNLYHLLRSRTLRTALNNHVIILLLICGLFAELTTFVLLIHLYRTGTVPSATREFCLAWCLVNLFGVISVSLLMAWASIERHILIFHSRWFATKTKLLFFHFLPLAICILWPVAFYLVFYLARPCDSPPDYTAP
;
A
#
# COMPACT_ATOMS: atom_id res chain seq x y z
N MET A 1 -25.47 -4.52 -13.31
CA MET A 1 -25.65 -3.05 -13.23
C MET A 1 -24.28 -2.41 -13.24
N THR A 2 -23.92 -1.68 -14.29
CA THR A 2 -22.66 -0.93 -14.36
C THR A 2 -22.88 0.43 -13.71
N ILE A 3 -22.14 0.70 -12.62
CA ILE A 3 -22.16 2.02 -11.96
C ILE A 3 -21.49 3.03 -12.89
N SER A 4 -22.16 4.16 -13.17
CA SER A 4 -21.64 5.25 -14.01
C SER A 4 -20.32 5.83 -13.48
N TYR A 5 -19.43 6.26 -14.38
CA TYR A 5 -18.13 6.85 -14.02
C TYR A 5 -18.26 8.05 -13.08
N SER A 6 -19.28 8.89 -13.24
CA SER A 6 -19.54 10.02 -12.34
C SER A 6 -19.79 9.54 -10.89
N ILE A 7 -20.49 8.43 -10.71
CA ILE A 7 -20.77 7.87 -9.38
C ILE A 7 -19.47 7.28 -8.80
N ARG A 8 -18.69 6.53 -9.59
CA ARG A 8 -17.40 5.97 -9.15
C ARG A 8 -16.41 7.07 -8.74
N PHE A 9 -16.39 8.18 -9.49
CA PHE A 9 -15.57 9.35 -9.19
C PHE A 9 -15.90 9.92 -7.81
N TRP A 10 -17.17 10.22 -7.53
CA TRP A 10 -17.57 10.80 -6.23
C TRP A 10 -17.41 9.82 -5.07
N LEU A 11 -17.71 8.54 -5.29
CA LEU A 11 -17.51 7.48 -4.28
C LEU A 11 -16.05 7.33 -3.86
N LEU A 12 -15.09 7.63 -4.74
CA LEU A 12 -13.67 7.60 -4.40
C LEU A 12 -13.17 8.94 -3.86
N LEU A 13 -13.56 10.06 -4.47
CA LEU A 13 -13.02 11.37 -4.11
C LEU A 13 -13.40 11.80 -2.69
N ILE A 14 -14.67 11.59 -2.30
CA ILE A 14 -15.19 12.00 -0.99
C ILE A 14 -14.41 11.35 0.17
N PRO A 15 -14.18 10.03 0.21
CA PRO A 15 -13.38 9.42 1.27
C PRO A 15 -11.87 9.62 1.11
N LEU A 16 -11.35 9.81 -0.12
CA LEU A 16 -9.92 9.97 -0.35
C LEU A 16 -9.36 11.23 0.30
N ILE A 17 -10.03 12.38 0.16
CA ILE A 17 -9.59 13.66 0.73
C ILE A 17 -9.38 13.59 2.25
N PRO A 18 -10.38 13.18 3.07
CA PRO A 18 -10.19 13.06 4.50
C PRO A 18 -9.18 11.96 4.87
N SER A 19 -9.11 10.87 4.11
CA SER A 19 -8.13 9.80 4.34
C SER A 19 -6.69 10.34 4.24
N ILE A 20 -6.38 11.09 3.19
CA ILE A 20 -5.05 11.72 3.00
C ILE A 20 -4.73 12.66 4.16
N ILE A 21 -5.68 13.52 4.57
CA ILE A 21 -5.48 14.47 5.66
C ILE A 21 -5.18 13.74 6.97
N VAL A 22 -5.96 12.72 7.31
CA VAL A 22 -5.80 11.92 8.53
C VAL A 22 -4.48 11.13 8.49
N SER A 23 -4.14 10.54 7.35
CA SER A 23 -2.90 9.80 7.14
C SER A 23 -1.67 10.69 7.35
N ILE A 24 -1.65 11.88 6.75
CA ILE A 24 -0.55 12.85 6.93
C ILE A 24 -0.46 13.33 8.38
N PHE A 25 -1.58 13.67 9.00
CA PHE A 25 -1.61 14.12 10.39
C PHE A 25 -1.07 13.05 11.36
N ASN A 26 -1.54 11.81 11.23
CA ASN A 26 -1.09 10.70 12.06
C ASN A 26 0.40 10.39 11.83
N LEU A 27 0.83 10.36 10.57
CA LEU A 27 2.23 10.11 10.22
C LEU A 27 3.14 11.20 10.81
N TYR A 28 2.76 12.46 10.67
CA TYR A 28 3.48 13.59 11.27
C TYR A 28 3.60 13.46 12.79
N HIS A 29 2.48 13.17 13.47
CA HIS A 29 2.46 13.01 14.92
C HIS A 29 3.36 11.85 15.39
N LEU A 30 3.29 10.70 14.72
CA LEU A 30 4.10 9.51 15.03
C LEU A 30 5.59 9.74 14.77
N LEU A 31 5.95 10.42 13.68
CA LEU A 31 7.35 10.69 13.34
C LEU A 31 7.98 11.77 14.21
N ARG A 32 7.20 12.76 14.67
CA ARG A 32 7.69 13.87 15.49
C ARG A 32 8.05 13.44 16.91
N SER A 33 7.27 12.56 17.53
CA SER A 33 7.54 12.09 18.89
C SER A 33 8.52 10.92 18.90
N ARG A 34 9.70 11.10 19.51
CA ARG A 34 10.70 10.03 19.63
C ARG A 34 10.14 8.82 20.37
N THR A 35 9.39 9.05 21.45
CA THR A 35 8.79 7.98 22.27
C THR A 35 7.80 7.16 21.46
N LEU A 36 6.94 7.82 20.67
CA LEU A 36 5.99 7.12 19.79
C LEU A 36 6.73 6.37 18.69
N ARG A 37 7.71 6.99 18.04
CA ARG A 37 8.47 6.37 16.95
C ARG A 37 9.22 5.12 17.39
N THR A 38 9.70 5.05 18.63
CA THR A 38 10.47 3.90 19.14
C THR A 38 9.60 2.75 19.64
N ALA A 39 8.28 2.95 19.79
CA ALA A 39 7.39 1.89 20.23
C ALA A 39 7.22 0.85 19.11
N LEU A 40 7.36 -0.43 19.46
CA LEU A 40 7.42 -1.53 18.50
C LEU A 40 6.22 -1.55 17.54
N ASN A 41 5.02 -1.49 18.11
CA ASN A 41 3.75 -1.48 17.38
C ASN A 41 3.64 -0.31 16.39
N ASN A 42 4.25 0.84 16.74
CA ASN A 42 4.16 2.03 15.92
C ASN A 42 5.01 1.91 14.65
N HIS A 43 6.02 1.03 14.61
CA HIS A 43 6.76 0.78 13.37
C HIS A 43 5.85 0.24 12.26
N VAL A 44 4.98 -0.74 12.58
CA VAL A 44 4.05 -1.29 11.60
C VAL A 44 3.03 -0.25 11.16
N ILE A 45 2.50 0.54 12.12
CA ILE A 45 1.55 1.61 11.83
C ILE A 45 2.18 2.68 10.93
N ILE A 46 3.43 3.08 11.18
CA ILE A 46 4.15 4.04 10.35
C ILE A 46 4.31 3.50 8.92
N LEU A 47 4.72 2.24 8.77
CA LEU A 47 4.85 1.62 7.44
C LEU A 47 3.50 1.51 6.72
N LEU A 48 2.43 1.17 7.45
CA LEU A 48 1.07 1.09 6.92
C LEU A 48 0.60 2.46 6.43
N LEU A 49 0.83 3.53 7.21
CA LEU A 49 0.50 4.90 6.82
C LEU A 49 1.32 5.38 5.62
N ILE A 50 2.61 5.05 5.55
CA ILE A 50 3.46 5.40 4.41
C ILE A 50 2.98 4.68 3.13
N CYS A 51 2.74 3.37 3.20
CA CYS A 51 2.28 2.59 2.04
C CYS A 51 0.86 2.99 1.62
N GLY A 52 -0.02 3.24 2.59
CA GLY A 52 -1.38 3.72 2.35
C GLY A 52 -1.37 5.09 1.68
N LEU A 53 -0.64 6.06 2.22
CA LEU A 53 -0.52 7.40 1.65
C LEU A 53 0.11 7.34 0.24
N PHE A 54 1.11 6.49 0.03
CA PHE A 54 1.68 6.26 -1.29
C PHE A 54 0.62 5.75 -2.28
N ALA A 55 -0.19 4.76 -1.90
CA ALA A 55 -1.27 4.23 -2.73
C ALA A 55 -2.35 5.29 -3.01
N GLU A 56 -2.76 6.07 -1.98
CA GLU A 56 -3.70 7.18 -2.08
C GLU A 56 -3.23 8.24 -3.09
N LEU A 57 -1.97 8.65 -3.02
CA LEU A 57 -1.41 9.71 -3.89
C LEU A 57 -1.08 9.25 -5.31
N THR A 58 -0.95 7.95 -5.54
CA THR A 58 -0.60 7.40 -6.86
C THR A 58 -1.80 6.74 -7.52
N THR A 59 -2.23 5.59 -6.99
CA THR A 59 -3.23 4.72 -7.60
C THR A 59 -4.60 5.38 -7.61
N PHE A 60 -5.04 5.93 -6.47
CA PHE A 60 -6.37 6.51 -6.39
C PHE A 60 -6.48 7.83 -7.16
N VAL A 61 -5.42 8.64 -7.21
CA VAL A 61 -5.37 9.85 -8.05
C VAL A 61 -5.49 9.49 -9.53
N LEU A 62 -4.76 8.49 -10.02
CA LEU A 62 -4.85 8.01 -11.41
C LEU A 62 -6.24 7.45 -11.73
N LEU A 63 -6.84 6.72 -10.79
CA LEU A 63 -8.18 6.15 -10.95
C LEU A 63 -9.26 7.24 -10.99
N ILE A 64 -9.13 8.28 -10.17
CA ILE A 64 -10.00 9.46 -10.19
C ILE A 64 -9.86 10.21 -11.52
N HIS A 65 -8.64 10.35 -12.04
CA HIS A 65 -8.42 10.93 -13.36
C HIS A 65 -9.17 10.13 -14.43
N LEU A 66 -9.00 8.80 -14.45
CA LEU A 66 -9.69 7.91 -15.39
C LEU A 66 -11.21 8.05 -15.29
N TYR A 67 -11.80 8.07 -14.09
CA TYR A 67 -13.25 8.23 -13.95
C TYR A 67 -13.77 9.63 -14.29
N ARG A 68 -12.89 10.64 -14.29
CA ARG A 68 -13.26 12.00 -14.71
C ARG A 68 -13.18 12.19 -16.22
N THR A 69 -12.13 11.69 -16.86
CA THR A 69 -11.84 11.94 -18.28
C THR A 69 -12.31 10.80 -19.19
N GLY A 70 -12.53 9.61 -18.64
CA GLY A 70 -12.78 8.39 -19.40
C GLY A 70 -11.52 7.83 -20.08
N THR A 71 -10.35 8.43 -19.86
CA THR A 71 -9.09 8.05 -20.50
C THR A 71 -7.92 8.02 -19.53
N VAL A 72 -6.93 7.19 -19.80
CA VAL A 72 -5.67 7.20 -19.05
C VAL A 72 -4.76 8.35 -19.51
N PRO A 73 -3.85 8.86 -18.65
CA PRO A 73 -2.92 9.92 -19.05
C PRO A 73 -1.97 9.51 -20.19
N SER A 74 -1.59 8.23 -20.25
CA SER A 74 -0.71 7.69 -21.28
C SER A 74 -1.11 6.26 -21.62
N ALA A 75 -1.40 6.01 -22.89
CA ALA A 75 -1.78 4.71 -23.41
C ALA A 75 -0.56 3.87 -23.84
N THR A 76 0.54 3.96 -23.11
CA THR A 76 1.77 3.19 -23.39
C THR A 76 1.84 1.95 -22.51
N ARG A 77 2.46 0.89 -23.05
CA ARG A 77 2.73 -0.35 -22.32
C ARG A 77 3.50 -0.09 -21.02
N GLU A 78 4.54 0.72 -21.09
CA GLU A 78 5.37 1.04 -19.92
C GLU A 78 4.58 1.75 -18.82
N PHE A 79 3.68 2.67 -19.18
CA PHE A 79 2.80 3.33 -18.21
C PHE A 79 1.84 2.33 -17.56
N CYS A 80 1.25 1.42 -18.35
CA CYS A 80 0.36 0.38 -17.83
C CYS A 80 1.10 -0.53 -16.83
N LEU A 81 2.28 -1.03 -17.19
CA LEU A 81 3.09 -1.90 -16.32
C LEU A 81 3.51 -1.16 -15.03
N ALA A 82 3.98 0.08 -15.15
CA ALA A 82 4.35 0.90 -14.00
C ALA A 82 3.14 1.14 -13.08
N TRP A 83 1.98 1.47 -13.63
CA TRP A 83 0.77 1.68 -12.85
C TRP A 83 0.30 0.40 -12.17
N CYS A 84 0.27 -0.74 -12.89
CA CYS A 84 -0.10 -2.02 -12.29
C CYS A 84 0.88 -2.43 -11.18
N LEU A 85 2.19 -2.22 -11.37
CA LEU A 85 3.21 -2.48 -10.34
C LEU A 85 2.96 -1.62 -9.09
N VAL A 86 2.76 -0.31 -9.26
CA VAL A 86 2.49 0.63 -8.16
C VAL A 86 1.20 0.27 -7.42
N ASN A 87 0.14 -0.05 -8.16
CA ASN A 87 -1.15 -0.45 -7.58
C ASN A 87 -1.04 -1.75 -6.77
N LEU A 88 -0.45 -2.80 -7.37
CA LEU A 88 -0.31 -4.09 -6.71
C LEU A 88 0.61 -4.01 -5.50
N PHE A 89 1.73 -3.27 -5.61
CA PHE A 89 2.59 -2.99 -4.48
C PHE A 89 1.80 -2.34 -3.33
N GLY A 90 1.06 -1.26 -3.62
CA GLY A 90 0.30 -0.53 -2.61
C GLY A 90 -0.73 -1.42 -1.90
N VAL A 91 -1.60 -2.08 -2.68
CA VAL A 91 -2.67 -2.94 -2.14
C VAL A 91 -2.10 -4.08 -1.30
N ILE A 92 -1.14 -4.82 -1.85
CA ILE A 92 -0.64 -6.04 -1.20
C ILE A 92 0.24 -5.69 0.00
N SER A 93 1.08 -4.66 -0.08
CA SER A 93 1.88 -4.23 1.07
C SER A 93 0.99 -3.80 2.23
N VAL A 94 -0.07 -3.03 1.97
CA VAL A 94 -1.03 -2.63 3.01
C VAL A 94 -1.74 -3.85 3.60
N SER A 95 -2.21 -4.80 2.79
CA SER A 95 -2.85 -6.02 3.28
C SER A 95 -1.90 -6.89 4.12
N LEU A 96 -0.66 -7.09 3.67
CA LEU A 96 0.34 -7.86 4.39
C LEU A 96 0.74 -7.18 5.70
N LEU A 97 0.96 -5.87 5.70
CA LEU A 97 1.26 -5.10 6.92
C LEU A 97 0.11 -5.13 7.91
N MET A 98 -1.15 -5.08 7.45
CA MET A 98 -2.33 -5.16 8.33
C MET A 98 -2.49 -6.56 8.93
N ALA A 99 -2.27 -7.60 8.14
CA ALA A 99 -2.24 -8.98 8.63
C ALA A 99 -1.11 -9.16 9.66
N TRP A 100 0.09 -8.66 9.33
CA TRP A 100 1.25 -8.71 10.21
C TRP A 100 1.03 -7.94 11.52
N ALA A 101 0.49 -6.72 11.47
CA ALA A 101 0.16 -5.94 12.67
C ALA A 101 -0.74 -6.73 13.64
N SER A 102 -1.70 -7.48 13.09
CA SER A 102 -2.62 -8.31 13.87
C SER A 102 -1.90 -9.50 14.51
N ILE A 103 -1.03 -10.17 13.75
CA ILE A 103 -0.19 -11.28 14.23
C ILE A 103 0.79 -10.78 15.30
N GLU A 104 1.51 -9.69 15.05
CA GLU A 104 2.47 -9.08 15.97
C GLU A 104 1.81 -8.73 17.30
N ARG A 105 0.62 -8.10 17.26
CA ARG A 105 -0.16 -7.79 18.47
C ARG A 105 -0.51 -9.05 19.25
N HIS A 106 -0.92 -10.12 18.57
CA HIS A 106 -1.21 -11.40 19.21
C HIS A 106 0.04 -11.98 19.89
N ILE A 107 1.19 -12.01 19.20
CA ILE A 107 2.46 -12.49 19.76
C ILE A 107 2.89 -11.63 20.95
N LEU A 108 2.71 -10.31 20.91
CA LEU A 108 3.08 -9.43 22.02
C LEU A 108 2.25 -9.70 23.29
N ILE A 109 0.97 -10.01 23.14
CA ILE A 109 0.08 -10.30 24.28
C ILE A 109 0.39 -11.67 24.87
N PHE A 110 0.49 -12.72 24.05
CA PHE A 110 0.60 -14.10 24.53
C PHE A 110 2.04 -14.62 24.66
N HIS A 111 2.99 -14.00 23.95
CA HIS A 111 4.38 -14.47 23.82
C HIS A 111 5.42 -13.34 23.89
N SER A 112 5.24 -12.36 24.79
CA SER A 112 6.12 -11.19 24.94
C SER A 112 7.62 -11.51 25.05
N ARG A 113 7.99 -12.69 25.58
CA ARG A 113 9.39 -13.18 25.65
C ARG A 113 10.06 -13.34 24.28
N TRP A 114 9.30 -13.41 23.20
CA TRP A 114 9.83 -13.50 21.84
C TRP A 114 10.48 -12.19 21.38
N PHE A 115 10.22 -11.06 22.05
CA PHE A 115 10.84 -9.78 21.74
C PHE A 115 11.96 -9.38 22.72
N ALA A 116 12.33 -10.28 23.66
CA ALA A 116 13.23 -9.96 24.76
C ALA A 116 14.70 -9.73 24.35
N THR A 117 15.14 -10.25 23.20
CA THR A 117 16.54 -10.17 22.74
C THR A 117 16.62 -9.51 21.38
N LYS A 118 17.73 -8.83 21.08
CA LYS A 118 17.95 -8.15 19.78
C LYS A 118 17.88 -9.11 18.59
N THR A 119 18.38 -10.32 18.73
CA THR A 119 18.30 -11.34 17.67
C THR A 119 16.86 -11.74 17.41
N LYS A 120 16.09 -12.07 18.46
CA LYS A 120 14.68 -12.42 18.28
C LYS A 120 13.85 -11.24 17.77
N LEU A 121 14.17 -10.01 18.21
CA LEU A 121 13.57 -8.79 17.69
C LEU A 121 13.79 -8.66 16.17
N LEU A 122 15.00 -8.94 15.68
CA LEU A 122 15.29 -8.92 14.24
C LEU A 122 14.42 -9.92 13.47
N PHE A 123 14.31 -11.16 13.95
CA PHE A 123 13.56 -12.23 13.29
C PHE A 123 12.03 -12.12 13.41
N PHE A 124 11.52 -11.65 14.56
CA PHE A 124 10.08 -11.61 14.84
C PHE A 124 9.45 -10.23 14.65
N HIS A 125 10.23 -9.19 14.35
CA HIS A 125 9.70 -7.84 14.09
C HIS A 125 10.17 -7.31 12.74
N PHE A 126 11.47 -7.12 12.58
CA PHE A 126 12.01 -6.42 11.41
C PHE A 126 11.99 -7.26 10.13
N LEU A 127 12.28 -8.56 10.23
CA LEU A 127 12.27 -9.47 9.08
C LEU A 127 10.87 -9.60 8.46
N PRO A 128 9.79 -9.85 9.22
CA PRO A 128 8.43 -9.85 8.68
C PRO A 128 8.03 -8.54 8.03
N LEU A 129 8.40 -7.40 8.62
CA LEU A 129 8.15 -6.08 8.02
C LEU A 129 8.89 -5.90 6.70
N ALA A 130 10.16 -6.31 6.63
CA ALA A 130 10.93 -6.28 5.40
C ALA A 130 10.30 -7.18 4.32
N ILE A 131 9.84 -8.38 4.69
CA ILE A 131 9.13 -9.29 3.78
C ILE A 131 7.85 -8.64 3.26
N CYS A 132 7.03 -8.02 4.12
CA CYS A 132 5.77 -7.37 3.71
C CYS A 132 5.97 -6.28 2.64
N ILE A 133 7.13 -5.61 2.62
CA ILE A 133 7.45 -4.54 1.67
C ILE A 133 8.19 -5.07 0.43
N LEU A 134 9.21 -5.90 0.63
CA LEU A 134 10.11 -6.33 -0.44
C LEU A 134 9.52 -7.45 -1.28
N TRP A 135 8.75 -8.36 -0.67
CA TRP A 135 8.18 -9.51 -1.37
C TRP A 135 7.22 -9.10 -2.50
N PRO A 136 6.26 -8.18 -2.31
CA PRO A 136 5.38 -7.75 -3.40
C PRO A 136 6.17 -7.17 -4.57
N VAL A 137 7.16 -6.31 -4.31
CA VAL A 137 8.00 -5.72 -5.36
C VAL A 137 8.74 -6.80 -6.13
N ALA A 138 9.44 -7.70 -5.43
CA ALA A 138 10.22 -8.77 -6.06
C ALA A 138 9.33 -9.71 -6.88
N PHE A 139 8.21 -10.15 -6.32
CA PHE A 139 7.27 -11.05 -6.98
C PHE A 139 6.72 -10.46 -8.28
N TYR A 140 6.27 -9.21 -8.26
CA TYR A 140 5.70 -8.59 -9.45
C TYR A 140 6.75 -8.19 -10.48
N LEU A 141 7.94 -7.75 -10.07
CA LEU A 141 9.05 -7.54 -11.00
C LEU A 141 9.37 -8.82 -11.78
N VAL A 142 9.50 -9.95 -11.08
CA VAL A 142 9.74 -11.25 -11.74
C VAL A 142 8.58 -11.61 -12.66
N PHE A 143 7.33 -11.44 -12.22
CA PHE A 143 6.16 -11.78 -13.02
C PHE A 143 6.08 -10.95 -14.32
N TYR A 144 6.31 -9.64 -14.23
CA TYR A 144 6.28 -8.76 -15.40
C TYR A 144 7.45 -8.99 -16.36
N LEU A 145 8.63 -9.31 -15.86
CA LEU A 145 9.79 -9.65 -16.70
C LEU A 145 9.63 -11.03 -17.37
N ALA A 146 9.03 -12.00 -16.67
CA ALA A 146 8.89 -13.38 -17.15
C ALA A 146 7.69 -13.59 -18.08
N ARG A 147 6.63 -12.78 -17.95
CA ARG A 147 5.45 -12.79 -18.84
C ARG A 147 5.11 -11.37 -19.32
N PRO A 148 5.86 -10.84 -20.29
CA PRO A 148 5.43 -9.65 -21.01
C PRO A 148 4.02 -9.89 -21.56
N CYS A 149 3.03 -9.08 -21.15
CA CYS A 149 1.70 -9.13 -21.75
C CYS A 149 1.81 -8.77 -23.24
N ASP A 150 1.59 -9.73 -24.14
CA ASP A 150 1.69 -9.53 -25.60
C ASP A 150 0.47 -8.81 -26.20
N SER A 151 -0.64 -8.74 -25.45
CA SER A 151 -1.83 -8.01 -25.85
C SER A 151 -1.66 -6.52 -25.56
N PRO A 152 -2.03 -5.61 -26.49
CA PRO A 152 -2.06 -4.19 -26.20
C PRO A 152 -3.04 -3.94 -25.03
N PRO A 153 -2.69 -3.07 -24.07
CA PRO A 153 -3.61 -2.70 -23.01
C PRO A 153 -4.89 -2.10 -23.59
N ASP A 154 -6.04 -2.71 -23.27
CA ASP A 154 -7.34 -2.23 -23.68
C ASP A 154 -7.81 -1.13 -22.74
N TYR A 155 -7.69 0.13 -23.18
CA TYR A 155 -8.15 1.31 -22.46
C TYR A 155 -9.62 1.66 -22.78
N THR A 156 -10.33 0.82 -23.54
CA THR A 156 -11.69 1.06 -24.02
C THR A 156 -12.75 0.20 -23.33
N ALA A 157 -12.35 -0.68 -22.40
CA ALA A 157 -13.28 -1.50 -21.65
C ALA A 157 -14.14 -0.66 -20.66
N PRO A 158 -15.48 -0.72 -20.74
CA PRO A 158 -16.41 0.13 -19.96
C PRO A 158 -16.42 -0.13 -18.45
#